data_AF-A0A3M2J302-F1
#
_entry.id   AF-A0A3M2J302-F1
#
_cell.length_a   1.000
_cell.length_b   1.000
_cell.length_c   1.000
_cell.angle_alpha   90.00
_cell.angle_beta   90.00
_cell.angle_gamma   90.00
#
_symmetry.space_group_name_H-M   'P 1'
#
loop_
_entity.id
_entity.type
_entity.pdbx_description
1 polymer ?
#
loop_
_entity_poly.entity_id
_entity_poly.type
_entity_poly.pdbx_seq_one_letter_code
_entity_poly.pdbx_strand_id
1 'polypeptide(L)'
;IQVVDIEHPSHAQKAILQNKEEILNLANSLHPRMVARGGGAKDLEVIIHPSATHRGDMLVVHLLVDTRDAMGANLVNSMCEGVASLIEKITGGKVFLRILSNLADRCLVTTECRIPTRLLAGKGYSGEEVRDGIILANEFASVDPYRAATHNKGIMNGIDAVALATGNDWRAIEAAAHAYAARGQAYTSLTRWFKDDEGNLVGILKIPMKVGIVGGPLESNRTVKILHRILNVSSATELAEVMGAVGLAQNFAAIRALSTEGIQKGHMTLHARTVTMAAGASPDIFDEVVDRLIESGEIKVWKAREIVEELKSGKGKRKPRAARPEPKKPLASGYGKVILFGEHAAVYGSHVIAAPIPIAIQAKVEDEDDGIHLVIPRWGVEERLHMNVEHKHSIYQSLDLILTTLGLQDKHMRIEIYPHIPRAMGLGGSAALAVAIIRALSRHYRLDLSDEEVNRLAFESEKIVHGTPSGIDNTMATYGRFILFRKGDPPLMQPIEVPKPIPIVIGITGVESLTAKMVANVRAAREKNPTMYDRIFQEIDSLTLEGLKAIQKYDLERLGDLMNINQGLLNALQVSSWELEELIEIARKTGALGAKLTGGGGGGAMIALCPDEETGEKVAAAMQRAGYRAMVTQIGG
;
A
#
# COMPACT_ATOMS: atom_id res chain seq x y z
N ILE A 1 23.93 9.10 -38.08
CA ILE A 1 25.33 8.85 -38.48
C ILE A 1 26.23 9.50 -37.43
N GLN A 2 27.03 8.70 -36.74
CA GLN A 2 27.94 9.16 -35.70
C GLN A 2 29.33 9.42 -36.28
N VAL A 3 29.89 10.58 -35.98
CA VAL A 3 31.23 11.01 -36.37
C VAL A 3 32.03 11.31 -35.11
N VAL A 4 33.24 10.77 -35.02
CA VAL A 4 34.18 10.89 -33.89
C VAL A 4 35.55 11.35 -34.37
N ASP A 5 36.46 11.64 -33.43
CA ASP A 5 37.83 12.09 -33.71
C ASP A 5 37.86 13.40 -34.53
N ILE A 6 37.01 14.36 -34.16
CA ILE A 6 36.87 15.65 -34.86
C ILE A 6 37.59 16.75 -34.07
N GLU A 7 38.58 17.39 -34.68
CA GLU A 7 39.37 18.46 -34.04
C GLU A 7 38.54 19.73 -33.80
N HIS A 8 37.64 20.06 -34.74
CA HIS A 8 36.80 21.26 -34.68
C HIS A 8 35.30 20.95 -34.96
N PRO A 9 34.55 20.41 -33.97
CA PRO A 9 33.16 19.96 -34.15
C PRO A 9 32.22 21.05 -34.68
N SER A 10 32.37 22.30 -34.21
CA SER A 10 31.55 23.43 -34.68
C SER A 10 31.82 23.79 -36.14
N HIS A 11 33.06 23.64 -36.61
CA HIS A 11 33.40 23.86 -38.02
C HIS A 11 32.81 22.72 -38.88
N ALA A 12 33.00 21.47 -38.46
CA ALA A 12 32.48 20.29 -39.12
C ALA A 12 30.94 20.34 -39.26
N GLN A 13 30.23 20.80 -38.22
CA GLN A 13 28.77 21.02 -38.26
C GLN A 13 28.38 22.01 -39.37
N LYS A 14 29.03 23.17 -39.43
CA LYS A 14 28.77 24.17 -40.48
C LYS A 14 29.09 23.64 -41.87
N ALA A 15 30.19 22.92 -42.02
CA ALA A 15 30.60 22.34 -43.30
C ALA A 15 29.58 21.30 -43.81
N ILE A 16 29.04 20.44 -42.93
CA ILE A 16 27.97 19.50 -43.31
C ILE A 16 26.72 20.26 -43.75
N LEU A 17 26.32 21.30 -43.02
CA LEU A 17 25.13 22.09 -43.36
C LEU A 17 25.30 22.86 -44.69
N GLN A 18 26.50 23.34 -45.00
CA GLN A 18 26.81 23.98 -46.29
C GLN A 18 26.76 23.00 -47.46
N ASN A 19 27.12 21.73 -47.24
CA ASN A 19 27.07 20.66 -48.25
C ASN A 19 25.79 19.81 -48.16
N LYS A 20 24.72 20.33 -47.54
CA LYS A 20 23.49 19.59 -47.27
C LYS A 20 22.86 19.00 -48.53
N GLU A 21 22.74 19.81 -49.59
CA GLU A 21 22.15 19.37 -50.86
C GLU A 21 22.93 18.22 -51.50
N GLU A 22 24.28 18.28 -51.46
CA GLU A 22 25.13 17.21 -51.98
C GLU A 22 24.90 15.89 -51.23
N ILE A 23 24.84 15.96 -49.89
CA ILE A 23 24.60 14.80 -49.03
C ILE A 23 23.21 14.20 -49.29
N LEU A 24 22.17 15.03 -49.41
CA LEU A 24 20.80 14.58 -49.69
C LEU A 24 20.70 13.95 -51.09
N ASN A 25 21.34 14.53 -52.10
CA ASN A 25 21.37 14.00 -53.45
C ASN A 25 22.06 12.63 -53.51
N LEU A 26 23.20 12.49 -52.82
CA LEU A 26 23.90 11.21 -52.70
C LEU A 26 23.01 10.16 -52.01
N ALA A 27 22.42 10.48 -50.85
CA ALA A 27 21.50 9.58 -50.16
C ALA A 27 20.35 9.12 -51.06
N ASN A 28 19.72 10.05 -51.79
CA ASN A 28 18.59 9.79 -52.67
C ASN A 28 18.95 8.93 -53.89
N SER A 29 20.19 9.05 -54.41
CA SER A 29 20.68 8.25 -55.54
C SER A 29 20.73 6.75 -55.27
N LEU A 30 20.83 6.34 -53.99
CA LEU A 30 20.89 4.94 -53.57
C LEU A 30 19.51 4.26 -53.65
N HIS A 31 18.43 5.03 -53.63
CA HIS A 31 17.05 4.51 -53.65
C HIS A 31 16.15 5.25 -54.65
N PRO A 32 16.46 5.21 -55.96
CA PRO A 32 15.75 5.98 -56.98
C PRO A 32 14.26 5.61 -57.09
N ARG A 33 13.89 4.35 -56.82
CA ARG A 33 12.48 3.90 -56.83
C ARG A 33 11.65 4.54 -55.71
N MET A 34 12.24 4.79 -54.55
CA MET A 34 11.53 5.45 -53.44
C MET A 34 11.35 6.94 -53.75
N VAL A 35 12.37 7.58 -54.32
CA VAL A 35 12.32 8.98 -54.78
C VAL A 35 11.27 9.16 -55.87
N ALA A 36 11.19 8.23 -56.84
CA ALA A 36 10.17 8.23 -57.89
C ALA A 36 8.73 8.12 -57.35
N ARG A 37 8.54 7.52 -56.17
CA ARG A 37 7.24 7.46 -55.45
C ARG A 37 7.00 8.68 -54.56
N GLY A 38 7.84 9.71 -54.66
CA GLY A 38 7.78 10.94 -53.86
C GLY A 38 8.51 10.88 -52.52
N GLY A 39 9.07 9.74 -52.12
CA GLY A 39 9.82 9.59 -50.86
C GLY A 39 11.23 10.20 -50.91
N GLY A 40 12.15 9.66 -50.10
CA GLY A 40 13.56 10.06 -50.08
C GLY A 40 13.98 10.88 -48.86
N ALA A 41 15.28 11.13 -48.75
CA ALA A 41 15.86 12.07 -47.80
C ALA A 41 15.38 13.48 -48.14
N LYS A 42 14.69 14.12 -47.19
CA LYS A 42 14.08 15.45 -47.32
C LYS A 42 14.91 16.54 -46.65
N ASP A 43 15.60 16.19 -45.58
CA ASP A 43 16.38 17.12 -44.79
C ASP A 43 17.49 16.38 -44.04
N LEU A 44 18.41 17.12 -43.43
CA LEU A 44 19.37 16.61 -42.47
C LEU A 44 19.59 17.61 -41.34
N GLU A 45 19.85 17.07 -40.16
CA GLU A 45 20.23 17.83 -38.97
C GLU A 45 21.58 17.37 -38.45
N VAL A 46 22.27 18.27 -37.76
CA VAL A 46 23.58 17.98 -37.19
C VAL A 46 23.62 18.45 -35.75
N ILE A 47 23.87 17.52 -34.83
CA ILE A 47 23.88 17.77 -33.39
C ILE A 47 25.28 17.46 -32.86
N ILE A 48 25.82 18.35 -32.02
CA ILE A 48 27.08 18.13 -31.31
C ILE A 48 26.72 17.67 -29.90
N HIS A 49 27.23 16.50 -29.52
CA HIS A 49 27.11 15.95 -28.18
C HIS A 49 28.45 16.11 -27.47
N PRO A 50 28.54 16.99 -26.45
CA PRO A 50 29.76 17.16 -25.68
C PRO A 50 30.08 15.86 -24.93
N SER A 51 31.36 15.49 -24.91
CA SER A 51 31.81 14.24 -24.30
C SER A 51 32.96 14.48 -23.33
N ALA A 52 32.85 13.98 -22.10
CA ALA A 52 33.93 14.00 -21.11
C ALA A 52 35.01 12.93 -21.34
N THR A 53 34.90 12.15 -22.42
CA THR A 53 35.82 11.06 -22.73
C THR A 53 37.06 11.55 -23.49
N HIS A 54 38.13 10.78 -23.44
CA HIS A 54 39.40 11.01 -24.15
C HIS A 54 39.30 11.07 -25.69
N ARG A 55 38.13 10.83 -26.29
CA ARG A 55 37.90 10.94 -27.75
C ARG A 55 37.30 12.29 -28.19
N GLY A 56 37.02 13.19 -27.25
CA GLY A 56 36.39 14.49 -27.54
C GLY A 56 34.92 14.38 -27.95
N ASP A 57 34.36 15.51 -28.35
CA ASP A 57 32.94 15.65 -28.70
C ASP A 57 32.54 14.76 -29.87
N MET A 58 31.29 14.30 -29.85
CA MET A 58 30.70 13.53 -30.93
C MET A 58 29.81 14.41 -31.77
N LEU A 59 29.92 14.30 -33.09
CA LEU A 59 28.99 14.94 -34.03
C LEU A 59 28.06 13.87 -34.60
N VAL A 60 26.75 14.12 -34.54
CA VAL A 60 25.72 13.20 -35.02
C VAL A 60 24.92 13.87 -36.12
N VAL A 61 24.93 13.25 -37.30
CA VAL A 61 24.11 13.67 -38.45
C VAL A 61 22.85 12.80 -38.51
N HIS A 62 21.67 13.43 -38.45
CA HIS A 62 20.38 12.79 -38.68
C HIS A 62 19.92 13.05 -40.11
N LEU A 63 19.68 12.00 -40.89
CA LEU A 63 18.98 12.11 -42.18
C LEU A 63 17.48 11.99 -41.93
N LEU A 64 16.71 12.96 -42.41
CA LEU A 64 15.25 12.96 -42.30
C LEU A 64 14.67 12.36 -43.58
N VAL A 65 14.20 11.12 -43.49
CA VAL A 65 13.83 10.32 -44.67
C VAL A 65 12.32 10.02 -44.68
N ASP A 66 11.66 10.37 -45.76
CA ASP A 66 10.30 9.95 -46.06
C ASP A 66 10.33 8.58 -46.75
N THR A 67 10.01 7.54 -45.98
CA THR A 67 10.03 6.14 -46.43
C THR A 67 8.68 5.66 -46.98
N ARG A 68 7.70 6.56 -47.12
CA ARG A 68 6.33 6.24 -47.56
C ARG A 68 5.76 5.09 -46.74
N ASP A 69 5.20 4.09 -47.42
CA ASP A 69 4.48 2.97 -46.80
C ASP A 69 5.39 1.88 -46.21
N ALA A 70 6.71 2.04 -46.29
CA ALA A 70 7.65 1.14 -45.65
C ALA A 70 8.03 1.65 -44.26
N MET A 71 8.24 0.74 -43.31
CA MET A 71 8.87 1.06 -42.03
C MET A 71 10.24 1.73 -42.26
N GLY A 72 11.02 1.21 -43.21
CA GLY A 72 12.17 1.91 -43.80
C GLY A 72 13.52 1.68 -43.13
N ALA A 73 13.65 0.78 -42.16
CA ALA A 73 14.92 0.50 -41.48
C ALA A 73 16.09 0.22 -42.44
N ASN A 74 15.93 -0.74 -43.35
CA ASN A 74 16.99 -1.08 -44.32
C ASN A 74 17.29 0.06 -45.28
N LEU A 75 16.26 0.81 -45.72
CA LEU A 75 16.41 1.94 -46.63
C LEU A 75 17.25 3.06 -45.99
N VAL A 76 16.93 3.42 -44.76
CA VAL A 76 17.63 4.48 -44.01
C VAL A 76 19.05 4.06 -43.68
N ASN A 77 19.28 2.79 -43.31
CA ASN A 77 20.61 2.27 -43.03
C ASN A 77 21.50 2.33 -44.28
N SER A 78 21.01 1.87 -45.43
CA SER A 78 21.74 1.96 -46.70
C SER A 78 22.04 3.41 -47.10
N MET A 79 21.12 4.34 -46.88
CA MET A 79 21.40 5.78 -47.07
C MET A 79 22.53 6.27 -46.14
N CYS A 80 22.46 5.92 -44.86
CA CYS A 80 23.49 6.29 -43.89
C CYS A 80 24.87 5.70 -44.23
N GLU A 81 24.89 4.48 -44.77
CA GLU A 81 26.11 3.82 -45.25
C GLU A 81 26.70 4.51 -46.47
N GLY A 82 25.88 4.83 -47.47
CA GLY A 82 26.37 5.42 -48.71
C GLY A 82 26.84 6.87 -48.58
N VAL A 83 26.33 7.66 -47.63
CA VAL A 83 26.83 9.03 -47.40
C VAL A 83 28.02 9.10 -46.43
N ALA A 84 28.40 7.97 -45.81
CA ALA A 84 29.41 7.96 -44.75
C ALA A 84 30.76 8.53 -45.20
N SER A 85 31.28 8.07 -46.34
CA SER A 85 32.58 8.53 -46.86
C SER A 85 32.58 10.02 -47.22
N LEU A 86 31.45 10.55 -47.69
CA LEU A 86 31.31 11.99 -47.96
C LEU A 86 31.35 12.78 -46.65
N ILE A 87 30.68 12.29 -45.60
CA ILE A 87 30.70 12.93 -44.28
C ILE A 87 32.11 12.90 -43.66
N GLU A 88 32.86 11.79 -43.77
CA GLU A 88 34.26 11.72 -43.32
C GLU A 88 35.11 12.75 -44.06
N LYS A 89 34.96 12.86 -45.39
CA LYS A 89 35.70 13.83 -46.20
C LYS A 89 35.40 15.28 -45.81
N ILE A 90 34.13 15.60 -45.51
CA ILE A 90 33.72 16.96 -45.13
C ILE A 90 34.22 17.33 -43.73
N THR A 91 34.15 16.38 -42.80
CA THR A 91 34.44 16.65 -41.37
C THR A 91 35.88 16.44 -40.97
N GLY A 92 36.65 15.65 -41.74
CA GLY A 92 37.98 15.18 -41.36
C GLY A 92 37.98 14.14 -40.23
N GLY A 93 36.81 13.78 -39.71
CA GLY A 93 36.64 12.79 -38.65
C GLY A 93 36.34 11.39 -39.18
N LYS A 94 36.08 10.46 -38.25
CA LYS A 94 35.79 9.06 -38.53
C LYS A 94 34.32 8.73 -38.28
N VAL A 95 33.65 8.12 -39.25
CA VAL A 95 32.27 7.64 -39.10
C VAL A 95 32.27 6.26 -38.44
N PHE A 96 31.40 6.09 -37.43
CA PHE A 96 31.27 4.83 -36.70
C PHE A 96 29.88 4.18 -36.92
N LEU A 97 28.85 4.65 -36.21
CA LEU A 97 27.49 4.12 -36.33
C LEU A 97 26.71 4.77 -37.49
N ARG A 98 26.06 3.93 -38.29
CA ARG A 98 25.22 4.27 -39.45
C ARG A 98 23.91 3.50 -39.36
N ILE A 99 23.07 3.92 -38.45
CA ILE A 99 21.87 3.18 -38.06
C ILE A 99 20.71 4.16 -37.89
N LEU A 100 19.50 3.71 -38.21
CA LEU A 100 18.28 4.44 -37.88
C LEU A 100 18.14 4.67 -36.36
N SER A 101 17.33 5.67 -35.99
CA SER A 101 16.81 5.82 -34.63
C SER A 101 15.42 5.20 -34.55
N ASN A 102 15.16 4.38 -33.52
CA ASN A 102 13.80 3.92 -33.22
C ASN A 102 12.98 5.00 -32.50
N LEU A 103 13.60 6.04 -31.93
CA LEU A 103 12.86 7.21 -31.45
C LEU A 103 12.36 8.00 -32.67
N ALA A 104 11.23 7.56 -33.23
CA ALA A 104 10.62 8.12 -34.43
C ALA A 104 9.68 9.31 -34.09
N ASP A 105 10.18 10.27 -33.32
CA ASP A 105 9.43 11.41 -32.78
C ASP A 105 8.91 12.42 -33.84
N ARG A 106 9.27 12.24 -35.11
CA ARG A 106 8.68 12.93 -36.26
C ARG A 106 7.52 12.18 -36.93
N CYS A 107 7.33 10.92 -36.59
CA CYS A 107 6.24 10.07 -37.09
C CYS A 107 5.17 9.94 -36.02
N LEU A 108 4.54 11.06 -35.66
CA LEU A 108 3.56 11.11 -34.57
C LEU A 108 2.15 10.85 -35.08
N VAL A 109 1.44 9.96 -34.39
CA VAL A 109 -0.01 9.82 -34.52
C VAL A 109 -0.65 10.48 -33.31
N THR A 110 -1.70 11.24 -33.56
CA THR A 110 -2.58 11.78 -32.52
C THR A 110 -3.97 11.22 -32.72
N THR A 111 -4.52 10.60 -31.68
CA THR A 111 -5.88 10.07 -31.69
C THR A 111 -6.66 10.71 -30.55
N GLU A 112 -7.89 11.14 -30.84
CA GLU A 112 -8.79 11.77 -29.88
C GLU A 112 -10.14 11.06 -29.86
N CYS A 113 -10.74 10.95 -28.67
CA CYS A 113 -12.13 10.55 -28.52
C CYS A 113 -12.87 11.47 -27.54
N ARG A 114 -14.17 11.64 -27.76
CA ARG A 114 -15.08 12.36 -26.86
C ARG A 114 -16.25 11.45 -26.50
N ILE A 115 -16.49 11.26 -25.21
CA ILE A 115 -17.50 10.33 -24.68
C ILE A 115 -18.46 11.10 -23.76
N PRO A 116 -19.73 11.25 -24.15
CA PRO A 116 -20.77 11.82 -23.29
C PRO A 116 -20.99 11.01 -22.01
N THR A 117 -21.22 11.68 -20.88
CA THR A 117 -21.39 11.03 -19.55
C THR A 117 -22.53 10.02 -19.54
N ARG A 118 -23.61 10.27 -20.29
CA ARG A 118 -24.73 9.32 -20.47
C ARG A 118 -24.31 7.93 -20.98
N LEU A 119 -23.16 7.81 -21.66
CA LEU A 119 -22.63 6.54 -22.16
C LEU A 119 -21.68 5.85 -21.16
N LEU A 120 -21.24 6.57 -20.12
CA LEU A 120 -20.31 6.08 -19.12
C LEU A 120 -21.02 5.41 -17.93
N ALA A 121 -22.23 5.85 -17.62
CA ALA A 121 -23.04 5.37 -16.51
C ALA A 121 -23.24 3.85 -16.54
N GLY A 122 -23.21 3.22 -15.37
CA GLY A 122 -23.40 1.78 -15.23
C GLY A 122 -22.90 1.23 -13.90
N LYS A 123 -23.36 0.03 -13.53
CA LYS A 123 -22.92 -0.71 -12.32
C LYS A 123 -23.03 0.10 -11.01
N GLY A 124 -24.03 0.97 -10.90
CA GLY A 124 -24.27 1.79 -9.71
C GLY A 124 -23.52 3.13 -9.67
N TYR A 125 -22.72 3.45 -10.69
CA TYR A 125 -22.03 4.74 -10.80
C TYR A 125 -22.69 5.64 -11.85
N SER A 126 -22.79 6.93 -11.54
CA SER A 126 -23.18 7.98 -12.50
C SER A 126 -22.10 8.17 -13.57
N GLY A 127 -22.48 8.72 -14.72
CA GLY A 127 -21.53 8.96 -15.80
C GLY A 127 -20.43 9.96 -15.42
N GLU A 128 -20.77 10.92 -14.57
CA GLU A 128 -19.90 11.95 -14.01
C GLU A 128 -18.86 11.33 -13.06
N GLU A 129 -19.27 10.44 -12.16
CA GLU A 129 -18.35 9.72 -11.27
C GLU A 129 -17.34 8.88 -12.06
N VAL A 130 -17.80 8.18 -13.10
CA VAL A 130 -16.90 7.40 -13.98
C VAL A 130 -15.93 8.30 -14.72
N ARG A 131 -16.40 9.43 -15.28
CA ARG A 131 -15.55 10.42 -15.96
C ARG A 131 -14.47 10.93 -15.01
N ASP A 132 -14.87 11.43 -13.85
CA ASP A 132 -13.95 12.08 -12.90
C ASP A 132 -12.97 11.06 -12.32
N GLY A 133 -13.40 9.82 -12.09
CA GLY A 133 -12.52 8.72 -11.72
C GLY A 133 -11.50 8.34 -12.82
N ILE A 134 -11.85 8.45 -14.10
CA ILE A 134 -10.90 8.23 -15.21
C ILE A 134 -9.86 9.36 -15.28
N ILE A 135 -10.29 10.61 -15.13
CA ILE A 135 -9.42 11.78 -15.12
C ILE A 135 -8.40 11.67 -13.97
N LEU A 136 -8.88 11.38 -12.75
CA LEU A 136 -8.02 11.21 -11.57
C LEU A 136 -7.01 10.07 -11.75
N ALA A 137 -7.42 8.95 -12.36
CA ALA A 137 -6.51 7.84 -12.65
C ALA A 137 -5.44 8.20 -13.71
N ASN A 138 -5.75 9.08 -14.67
CA ASN A 138 -4.77 9.61 -15.60
C ASN A 138 -3.81 10.61 -14.94
N GLU A 139 -4.29 11.44 -14.02
CA GLU A 139 -3.43 12.32 -13.20
C GLU A 139 -2.43 11.51 -12.38
N PHE A 140 -2.87 10.43 -11.73
CA PHE A 140 -1.97 9.52 -11.01
C PHE A 140 -0.88 8.93 -11.93
N ALA A 141 -1.27 8.47 -13.13
CA ALA A 141 -0.31 7.98 -14.11
C ALA A 141 0.60 9.08 -14.70
N SER A 142 0.26 10.36 -14.53
CA SER A 142 1.07 11.47 -15.03
C SER A 142 2.17 11.87 -14.05
N VAL A 143 1.96 11.64 -12.74
CA VAL A 143 2.88 12.05 -11.67
C VAL A 143 3.73 10.91 -11.11
N ASP A 144 3.25 9.65 -11.15
CA ASP A 144 3.97 8.49 -10.62
C ASP A 144 4.47 7.56 -11.75
N PRO A 145 5.80 7.44 -11.96
CA PRO A 145 6.38 6.53 -12.96
C PRO A 145 5.97 5.07 -12.80
N TYR A 146 5.73 4.57 -11.57
CA TYR A 146 5.28 3.20 -11.34
C TYR A 146 3.90 2.96 -11.94
N ARG A 147 2.99 3.92 -11.73
CA ARG A 147 1.67 3.89 -12.36
C ARG A 147 1.75 4.14 -13.86
N ALA A 148 2.54 5.11 -14.30
CA ALA A 148 2.75 5.43 -15.71
C ALA A 148 3.19 4.21 -16.52
N ALA A 149 4.09 3.38 -15.98
CA ALA A 149 4.54 2.16 -16.64
C ALA A 149 3.37 1.20 -16.90
N THR A 150 2.55 0.96 -15.88
CA THR A 150 1.36 0.09 -15.99
C THR A 150 0.30 0.69 -16.93
N HIS A 151 0.12 2.00 -16.87
CA HIS A 151 -0.80 2.74 -17.72
C HIS A 151 -0.43 2.64 -19.19
N ASN A 152 0.85 2.89 -19.52
CA ASN A 152 1.35 2.81 -20.89
C ASN A 152 1.38 1.37 -21.39
N LYS A 153 1.72 0.39 -20.54
CA LYS A 153 1.57 -1.04 -20.87
C LYS A 153 0.13 -1.37 -21.31
N GLY A 154 -0.87 -0.77 -20.68
CA GLY A 154 -2.27 -0.92 -21.05
C GLY A 154 -2.58 -0.43 -22.47
N ILE A 155 -1.94 0.67 -22.91
CA ILE A 155 -2.02 1.18 -24.29
C ILE A 155 -1.37 0.16 -25.24
N MET A 156 -0.16 -0.28 -24.92
CA MET A 156 0.66 -1.15 -25.77
C MET A 156 0.04 -2.53 -25.96
N ASN A 157 -0.71 -3.06 -24.99
CA ASN A 157 -1.52 -4.27 -25.16
C ASN A 157 -2.38 -4.24 -26.44
N GLY A 158 -2.97 -3.09 -26.77
CA GLY A 158 -3.80 -2.93 -27.96
C GLY A 158 -2.95 -2.72 -29.22
N ILE A 159 -1.98 -1.82 -29.13
CA ILE A 159 -1.09 -1.46 -30.26
C ILE A 159 -0.29 -2.67 -30.73
N ASP A 160 0.34 -3.41 -29.83
CA ASP A 160 1.19 -4.55 -30.16
C ASP A 160 0.39 -5.69 -30.77
N ALA A 161 -0.86 -5.89 -30.34
CA ALA A 161 -1.75 -6.89 -30.93
C ALA A 161 -2.01 -6.58 -32.42
N VAL A 162 -2.23 -5.31 -32.77
CA VAL A 162 -2.38 -4.87 -34.17
C VAL A 162 -1.04 -4.93 -34.91
N ALA A 163 0.07 -4.57 -34.26
CA ALA A 163 1.41 -4.66 -34.85
C ALA A 163 1.72 -6.11 -35.28
N LEU A 164 1.48 -7.05 -34.37
CA LEU A 164 1.59 -8.48 -34.60
C LEU A 164 0.72 -8.97 -35.74
N ALA A 165 -0.56 -8.62 -35.70
CA ALA A 165 -1.55 -9.01 -36.72
C ALA A 165 -1.15 -8.50 -38.12
N THR A 166 -0.53 -7.33 -38.19
CA THR A 166 -0.14 -6.68 -39.45
C THR A 166 1.31 -6.95 -39.87
N GLY A 167 2.05 -7.76 -39.11
CA GLY A 167 3.43 -8.12 -39.41
C GLY A 167 4.44 -6.99 -39.20
N ASN A 168 4.12 -6.00 -38.37
CA ASN A 168 5.01 -4.89 -38.01
C ASN A 168 5.93 -5.25 -36.83
N ASP A 169 7.07 -4.56 -36.75
CA ASP A 169 8.02 -4.73 -35.64
C ASP A 169 7.51 -4.03 -34.38
N TRP A 170 6.86 -4.77 -33.49
CA TRP A 170 6.35 -4.23 -32.23
C TRP A 170 7.46 -3.67 -31.33
N ARG A 171 8.70 -4.21 -31.40
CA ARG A 171 9.80 -3.77 -30.52
C ARG A 171 10.24 -2.35 -30.88
N ALA A 172 10.23 -2.02 -32.17
CA ALA A 172 10.52 -0.66 -32.63
C ALA A 172 9.45 0.33 -32.13
N ILE A 173 8.18 -0.06 -32.17
CA ILE A 173 7.06 0.75 -31.69
C ILE A 173 7.16 0.95 -30.17
N GLU A 174 7.37 -0.12 -29.40
CA GLU A 174 7.54 -0.08 -27.94
C GLU A 174 8.71 0.82 -27.52
N ALA A 175 9.88 0.66 -28.16
CA ALA A 175 11.04 1.49 -27.87
C ALA A 175 10.74 2.98 -28.14
N ALA A 176 10.07 3.30 -29.25
CA ALA A 176 9.70 4.67 -29.59
C ALA A 176 8.70 5.26 -28.58
N ALA A 177 7.65 4.49 -28.25
CA ALA A 177 6.59 4.90 -27.35
C ALA A 177 7.13 5.19 -25.94
N HIS A 178 7.90 4.26 -25.38
CA HIS A 178 8.44 4.40 -24.03
C HIS A 178 9.55 5.46 -23.94
N ALA A 179 10.41 5.60 -24.95
CA ALA A 179 11.36 6.70 -24.99
C ALA A 179 10.66 8.06 -25.11
N TYR A 180 9.59 8.15 -25.90
CA TYR A 180 8.80 9.37 -26.01
C TYR A 180 8.06 9.73 -24.72
N ALA A 181 7.59 8.73 -23.97
CA ALA A 181 7.02 8.92 -22.63
C ALA A 181 8.04 9.48 -21.62
N ALA A 182 9.34 9.28 -21.85
CA ALA A 182 10.44 9.76 -21.02
C ALA A 182 11.12 11.05 -21.51
N ARG A 183 10.59 11.71 -22.55
CA ARG A 183 11.23 12.89 -23.16
C ARG A 183 11.32 14.14 -22.26
N GLY A 184 10.56 14.15 -21.16
CA GLY A 184 10.53 15.22 -20.18
C GLY A 184 11.52 15.00 -19.03
N GLN A 185 11.18 15.51 -17.86
CA GLN A 185 11.99 15.30 -16.65
C GLN A 185 11.82 13.91 -16.03
N ALA A 186 10.69 13.25 -16.30
CA ALA A 186 10.37 11.92 -15.79
C ALA A 186 9.50 11.16 -16.81
N TYR A 187 9.47 9.84 -16.65
CA TYR A 187 8.60 8.96 -17.41
C TYR A 187 7.12 9.17 -17.01
N THR A 188 6.25 9.45 -17.97
CA THR A 188 4.85 9.86 -17.71
C THR A 188 3.84 9.16 -18.64
N SER A 189 2.54 9.46 -18.49
CA SER A 189 1.46 8.92 -19.31
C SER A 189 1.55 9.39 -20.77
N LEU A 190 1.32 8.46 -21.71
CA LEU A 190 1.19 8.80 -23.14
C LEU A 190 -0.18 9.38 -23.52
N THR A 191 -1.18 9.21 -22.66
CA THR A 191 -2.53 9.75 -22.86
C THR A 191 -2.84 10.91 -21.94
N ARG A 192 -3.75 11.78 -22.35
CA ARG A 192 -4.39 12.78 -21.49
C ARG A 192 -5.89 12.56 -21.48
N TRP A 193 -6.47 12.48 -20.29
CA TRP A 193 -7.91 12.42 -20.09
C TRP A 193 -8.35 13.67 -19.34
N PHE A 194 -9.37 14.36 -19.84
CA PHE A 194 -9.87 15.60 -19.25
C PHE A 194 -11.35 15.79 -19.56
N LYS A 195 -11.94 16.81 -18.91
CA LYS A 195 -13.34 17.22 -19.11
C LYS A 195 -13.39 18.40 -20.06
N ASP A 196 -14.27 18.38 -21.05
CA ASP A 196 -14.53 19.55 -21.91
C ASP A 196 -15.61 20.48 -21.31
N ASP A 197 -15.88 21.59 -21.99
CA ASP A 197 -16.82 22.62 -21.53
C ASP A 197 -18.27 22.11 -21.43
N GLU A 198 -18.62 21.08 -22.20
CA GLU A 198 -19.93 20.40 -22.18
C GLU A 198 -20.01 19.32 -21.08
N GLY A 199 -18.91 19.06 -20.37
CA GLY A 199 -18.83 18.05 -19.31
C GLY A 199 -18.55 16.63 -19.82
N ASN A 200 -18.24 16.44 -21.10
CA ASN A 200 -17.90 15.14 -21.66
C ASN A 200 -16.48 14.71 -21.26
N LEU A 201 -16.21 13.41 -21.30
CA LEU A 201 -14.85 12.87 -21.16
C LEU A 201 -14.13 12.97 -22.50
N VAL A 202 -12.96 13.60 -22.54
CA VAL A 202 -12.09 13.67 -23.71
C VAL A 202 -10.78 12.94 -23.42
N GLY A 203 -10.39 12.04 -24.33
CA GLY A 203 -9.13 11.29 -24.27
C GLY A 203 -8.27 11.59 -25.49
N ILE A 204 -6.99 11.89 -25.29
CA ILE A 204 -6.02 12.11 -26.36
C ILE A 204 -4.83 11.19 -26.16
N LEU A 205 -4.43 10.46 -27.20
CA LEU A 205 -3.17 9.72 -27.27
C LEU A 205 -2.25 10.39 -28.29
N LYS A 206 -1.00 10.67 -27.92
CA LYS A 206 0.03 11.14 -28.86
C LYS A 206 1.28 10.27 -28.75
N ILE A 207 1.59 9.53 -29.80
CA ILE A 207 2.61 8.47 -29.77
C ILE A 207 3.39 8.38 -31.09
N PRO A 208 4.71 8.17 -31.06
CA PRO A 208 5.47 7.81 -32.25
C PRO A 208 5.03 6.46 -32.79
N MET A 209 4.74 6.40 -34.09
CA MET A 209 4.23 5.19 -34.73
C MET A 209 4.76 5.08 -36.15
N LYS A 210 5.96 4.50 -36.30
CA LYS A 210 6.52 4.21 -37.63
C LYS A 210 6.25 2.75 -38.00
N VAL A 211 5.25 2.55 -38.85
CA VAL A 211 4.82 1.24 -39.34
C VAL A 211 4.92 1.16 -40.86
N GLY A 212 4.69 -0.03 -41.41
CA GLY A 212 4.61 -0.24 -42.85
C GLY A 212 3.46 -1.15 -43.25
N ILE A 213 2.98 -0.93 -44.47
CA ILE A 213 2.03 -1.81 -45.17
C ILE A 213 2.70 -2.51 -46.37
N VAL A 214 4.02 -2.37 -46.51
CA VAL A 214 4.85 -3.09 -47.48
C VAL A 214 6.12 -3.63 -46.82
N GLY A 215 6.64 -4.75 -47.30
CA GLY A 215 7.89 -5.34 -46.81
C GLY A 215 7.83 -6.86 -46.64
N GLY A 216 8.95 -7.45 -46.21
CA GLY A 216 9.15 -8.90 -46.12
C GLY A 216 8.09 -9.69 -45.35
N PRO A 217 7.61 -9.23 -44.18
CA PRO A 217 6.57 -9.94 -43.43
C PRO A 217 5.24 -10.06 -44.18
N LEU A 218 4.83 -9.00 -44.91
CA LEU A 218 3.62 -9.05 -45.74
C LEU A 218 3.78 -10.04 -46.89
N GLU A 219 4.96 -10.15 -47.49
CA GLU A 219 5.16 -11.06 -48.63
C GLU A 219 5.22 -12.53 -48.21
N SER A 220 5.82 -12.81 -47.05
CA SER A 220 6.12 -14.15 -46.52
C SER A 220 5.00 -14.79 -45.70
N ASN A 221 4.14 -14.00 -45.03
CA ASN A 221 3.06 -14.53 -44.19
C ASN A 221 1.66 -14.31 -44.80
N ARG A 222 0.99 -15.40 -45.20
CA ARG A 222 -0.34 -15.33 -45.83
C ARG A 222 -1.42 -14.78 -44.89
N THR A 223 -1.35 -15.05 -43.59
CA THR A 223 -2.33 -14.57 -42.61
C THR A 223 -2.26 -13.04 -42.50
N VAL A 224 -1.05 -12.47 -42.49
CA VAL A 224 -0.86 -11.02 -42.50
C VAL A 224 -1.54 -10.39 -43.73
N LYS A 225 -1.39 -10.97 -44.93
CA LYS A 225 -2.08 -10.48 -46.14
C LYS A 225 -3.60 -10.46 -45.99
N ILE A 226 -4.19 -11.48 -45.35
CA ILE A 226 -5.63 -11.55 -45.11
C ILE A 226 -6.05 -10.46 -44.11
N LEU A 227 -5.30 -10.29 -43.01
CA LEU A 227 -5.59 -9.29 -41.99
C LEU A 227 -5.49 -7.86 -42.53
N HIS A 228 -4.53 -7.56 -43.41
CA HIS A 228 -4.47 -6.28 -44.13
C HIS A 228 -5.69 -6.07 -45.04
N ARG A 229 -6.22 -7.10 -45.71
CA ARG A 229 -7.47 -6.99 -46.48
C ARG A 229 -8.70 -6.76 -45.60
N ILE A 230 -8.73 -7.36 -44.40
CA ILE A 230 -9.80 -7.14 -43.42
C ILE A 230 -9.76 -5.71 -42.90
N LEU A 231 -8.56 -5.21 -42.56
CA LEU A 231 -8.36 -3.83 -42.13
C LEU A 231 -8.62 -2.82 -43.24
N ASN A 232 -8.35 -3.20 -44.50
CA ASN A 232 -8.57 -2.40 -45.71
C ASN A 232 -7.91 -1.01 -45.66
N VAL A 233 -6.72 -0.91 -45.05
CA VAL A 233 -5.93 0.31 -44.99
C VAL A 233 -5.19 0.55 -46.31
N SER A 234 -5.13 1.80 -46.74
CA SER A 234 -4.55 2.25 -48.01
C SER A 234 -3.12 2.78 -47.87
N SER A 235 -2.71 3.15 -46.65
CA SER A 235 -1.37 3.69 -46.36
C SER A 235 -0.84 3.27 -45.00
N ALA A 236 0.47 3.38 -44.80
CA ALA A 236 1.07 3.17 -43.48
C ALA A 236 0.62 4.20 -42.44
N THR A 237 0.28 5.42 -42.86
CA THR A 237 -0.28 6.46 -41.98
C THR A 237 -1.65 6.03 -41.45
N GLU A 238 -2.52 5.55 -42.32
CA GLU A 238 -3.86 5.06 -41.93
C GLU A 238 -3.76 3.87 -40.97
N LEU A 239 -2.83 2.94 -41.21
CA LEU A 239 -2.54 1.87 -40.26
C LEU A 239 -2.10 2.41 -38.89
N ALA A 240 -1.22 3.41 -38.89
CA ALA A 240 -0.73 4.03 -37.67
C ALA A 240 -1.87 4.72 -36.88
N GLU A 241 -2.80 5.37 -37.57
CA GLU A 241 -4.02 5.97 -37.00
C GLU A 241 -4.93 4.92 -36.37
N VAL A 242 -5.16 3.79 -37.05
CA VAL A 242 -5.92 2.65 -36.51
C VAL A 242 -5.26 2.12 -35.23
N MET A 243 -3.93 1.96 -35.24
CA MET A 243 -3.19 1.52 -34.06
C MET A 243 -3.32 2.51 -32.90
N GLY A 244 -3.23 3.81 -33.17
CA GLY A 244 -3.47 4.86 -32.18
C GLY A 244 -4.87 4.80 -31.58
N ALA A 245 -5.90 4.61 -32.40
CA ALA A 245 -7.28 4.46 -31.95
C ALA A 245 -7.47 3.23 -31.05
N VAL A 246 -6.90 2.08 -31.44
CA VAL A 246 -6.93 0.86 -30.63
C VAL A 246 -6.20 1.05 -29.30
N GLY A 247 -5.04 1.72 -29.31
CA GLY A 247 -4.29 2.04 -28.09
C GLY A 247 -5.08 2.92 -27.12
N LEU A 248 -5.73 3.97 -27.62
CA LEU A 248 -6.57 4.85 -26.80
C LEU A 248 -7.81 4.12 -26.26
N ALA A 249 -8.47 3.30 -27.08
CA ALA A 249 -9.62 2.49 -26.67
C ALA A 249 -9.24 1.47 -25.58
N GLN A 250 -8.09 0.80 -25.72
CA GLN A 250 -7.60 -0.16 -24.73
C GLN A 250 -7.26 0.53 -23.40
N ASN A 251 -6.68 1.73 -23.45
CA ASN A 251 -6.42 2.54 -22.28
C ASN A 251 -7.72 2.97 -21.57
N PHE A 252 -8.70 3.47 -22.32
CA PHE A 252 -10.02 3.81 -21.80
C PHE A 252 -10.65 2.62 -21.06
N ALA A 253 -10.67 1.44 -21.69
CA ALA A 253 -11.25 0.24 -21.09
C ALA A 253 -10.56 -0.16 -19.77
N ALA A 254 -9.22 -0.10 -19.73
CA ALA A 254 -8.45 -0.44 -18.54
C ALA A 254 -8.69 0.54 -17.38
N ILE A 255 -8.71 1.84 -17.66
CA ILE A 255 -8.91 2.86 -16.63
C ILE A 255 -10.36 2.88 -16.16
N ARG A 256 -11.34 2.79 -17.07
CA ARG A 256 -12.76 2.71 -16.70
C ARG A 256 -13.03 1.55 -15.75
N ALA A 257 -12.42 0.39 -16.00
CA ALA A 257 -12.53 -0.74 -15.08
C ALA A 257 -11.99 -0.37 -13.69
N LEU A 258 -10.75 0.13 -13.61
CA LEU A 258 -10.11 0.54 -12.35
C LEU A 258 -10.88 1.62 -11.57
N SER A 259 -11.53 2.55 -12.27
CA SER A 259 -12.25 3.67 -11.66
C SER A 259 -13.66 3.32 -11.19
N THR A 260 -14.18 2.12 -11.49
CA THR A 260 -15.55 1.70 -11.11
C THR A 260 -15.58 0.43 -10.26
N GLU A 261 -14.84 -0.61 -10.67
CA GLU A 261 -14.73 -1.85 -9.93
C GLU A 261 -13.26 -2.26 -9.86
N GLY A 262 -12.71 -2.49 -8.66
CA GLY A 262 -11.38 -3.06 -8.53
C GLY A 262 -11.22 -4.31 -9.40
N ILE A 263 -10.18 -4.35 -10.24
CA ILE A 263 -9.93 -5.39 -11.26
C ILE A 263 -10.12 -6.82 -10.72
N GLN A 264 -9.76 -7.02 -9.44
CA GLN A 264 -9.91 -8.29 -8.73
C GLN A 264 -11.32 -8.87 -8.84
N LYS A 265 -12.40 -8.08 -8.69
CA LYS A 265 -13.77 -8.59 -8.74
C LYS A 265 -14.16 -9.11 -10.14
N GLY A 266 -13.76 -8.41 -11.19
CA GLY A 266 -13.98 -8.82 -12.58
C GLY A 266 -13.13 -10.04 -12.99
N HIS A 267 -11.87 -10.08 -12.59
CA HIS A 267 -10.95 -11.19 -12.89
C HIS A 267 -11.30 -12.45 -12.09
N MET A 268 -11.74 -12.31 -10.85
CA MET A 268 -12.27 -13.40 -10.02
C MET A 268 -13.56 -13.97 -10.62
N THR A 269 -14.44 -13.12 -11.16
CA THR A 269 -15.67 -13.59 -11.83
C THR A 269 -15.35 -14.41 -13.08
N LEU A 270 -14.39 -13.95 -13.91
CA LEU A 270 -13.95 -14.72 -15.09
C LEU A 270 -13.28 -16.04 -14.68
N HIS A 271 -12.42 -16.01 -13.66
CA HIS A 271 -11.76 -17.20 -13.16
C HIS A 271 -12.77 -18.20 -12.58
N ALA A 272 -13.75 -17.72 -11.81
CA ALA A 272 -14.84 -18.53 -11.26
C ALA A 272 -15.66 -19.18 -12.38
N ARG A 273 -16.01 -18.46 -13.45
CA ARG A 273 -16.72 -19.04 -14.61
C ARG A 273 -15.92 -20.16 -15.29
N THR A 274 -14.62 -19.99 -15.47
CA THR A 274 -13.74 -21.04 -16.03
C THR A 274 -13.67 -22.27 -15.11
N VAL A 275 -13.58 -22.05 -13.80
CA VAL A 275 -13.56 -23.13 -12.80
C VAL A 275 -14.91 -23.86 -12.75
N THR A 276 -16.02 -23.14 -12.85
CA THR A 276 -17.38 -23.71 -12.93
C THR A 276 -17.57 -24.55 -14.20
N MET A 277 -17.05 -24.10 -15.35
CA MET A 277 -17.03 -24.92 -16.57
C MET A 277 -16.22 -26.22 -16.36
N ALA A 278 -15.02 -26.13 -15.78
CA ALA A 278 -14.17 -27.28 -15.51
C ALA A 278 -14.78 -28.27 -14.50
N ALA A 279 -15.70 -27.81 -13.64
CA ALA A 279 -16.47 -28.63 -12.72
C ALA A 279 -17.68 -29.33 -13.38
N GLY A 280 -18.00 -29.02 -14.64
CA GLY A 280 -19.10 -29.68 -15.37
C GLY A 280 -20.49 -29.23 -14.92
N ALA A 281 -20.63 -27.97 -14.48
CA ALA A 281 -21.93 -27.38 -14.17
C ALA A 281 -22.80 -27.30 -15.43
N SER A 282 -24.07 -27.70 -15.31
CA SER A 282 -25.04 -27.57 -16.40
C SER A 282 -25.55 -26.12 -16.51
N PRO A 283 -26.05 -25.69 -17.69
CA PRO A 283 -26.43 -24.28 -17.93
C PRO A 283 -27.45 -23.72 -16.93
N ASP A 284 -28.31 -24.57 -16.39
CA ASP A 284 -29.38 -24.25 -15.44
C ASP A 284 -28.89 -23.91 -14.02
N ILE A 285 -27.72 -24.41 -13.61
CA ILE A 285 -27.11 -24.13 -12.29
C ILE A 285 -25.84 -23.29 -12.38
N PHE A 286 -25.43 -22.92 -13.61
CA PHE A 286 -24.11 -22.36 -13.88
C PHE A 286 -23.84 -21.06 -13.13
N ASP A 287 -24.76 -20.09 -13.22
CA ASP A 287 -24.56 -18.78 -12.59
C ASP A 287 -24.67 -18.89 -11.05
N GLU A 288 -25.53 -19.76 -10.51
CA GLU A 288 -25.63 -19.99 -9.06
C GLU A 288 -24.35 -20.63 -8.49
N VAL A 289 -23.72 -21.55 -9.23
CA VAL A 289 -22.42 -22.12 -8.84
C VAL A 289 -21.33 -21.04 -8.84
N VAL A 290 -21.30 -20.16 -9.85
CA VAL A 290 -20.33 -19.05 -9.93
C VAL A 290 -20.48 -18.12 -8.72
N ASP A 291 -21.71 -17.73 -8.38
CA ASP A 291 -21.98 -16.82 -7.28
C ASP A 291 -21.55 -17.43 -5.93
N ARG A 292 -21.94 -18.67 -5.66
CA ARG A 292 -21.53 -19.38 -4.42
C ARG A 292 -20.01 -19.61 -4.35
N LEU A 293 -19.36 -19.82 -5.48
CA LEU A 293 -17.90 -19.99 -5.53
C LEU A 293 -17.19 -18.68 -5.15
N ILE A 294 -17.71 -17.54 -5.63
CA ILE A 294 -17.20 -16.21 -5.29
C ILE A 294 -17.46 -15.89 -3.81
N GLU A 295 -18.66 -16.17 -3.30
CA GLU A 295 -19.01 -15.97 -1.88
C GLU A 295 -18.15 -16.83 -0.94
N SER A 296 -17.76 -18.03 -1.37
CA SER A 296 -16.92 -18.92 -0.57
C SER A 296 -15.49 -18.41 -0.38
N GLY A 297 -15.02 -17.49 -1.24
CA GLY A 297 -13.61 -17.09 -1.31
C GLY A 297 -12.65 -18.16 -1.86
N GLU A 298 -13.13 -19.38 -2.13
CA GLU A 298 -12.34 -20.53 -2.57
C GLU A 298 -12.64 -20.93 -4.03
N ILE A 299 -12.03 -20.21 -4.98
CA ILE A 299 -12.20 -20.45 -6.43
C ILE A 299 -11.35 -21.66 -6.88
N LYS A 300 -11.79 -22.87 -6.55
CA LYS A 300 -11.12 -24.14 -6.90
C LYS A 300 -12.11 -25.13 -7.53
N VAL A 301 -11.62 -25.97 -8.44
CA VAL A 301 -12.45 -26.96 -9.18
C VAL A 301 -13.13 -27.95 -8.23
N TRP A 302 -12.46 -28.37 -7.15
CA TRP A 302 -13.04 -29.28 -6.16
C TRP A 302 -14.22 -28.62 -5.41
N LYS A 303 -14.11 -27.34 -5.07
CA LYS A 303 -15.18 -26.57 -4.40
C LYS A 303 -16.36 -26.34 -5.33
N ALA A 304 -16.10 -26.07 -6.60
CA ALA A 304 -17.15 -25.96 -7.62
C ALA A 304 -17.89 -27.29 -7.82
N ARG A 305 -17.20 -28.43 -7.76
CA ARG A 305 -17.83 -29.77 -7.82
C ARG A 305 -18.73 -30.04 -6.60
N GLU A 306 -18.27 -29.68 -5.41
CA GLU A 306 -19.07 -29.76 -4.18
C GLU A 306 -20.38 -28.98 -4.31
N ILE A 307 -20.31 -27.71 -4.77
CA ILE A 307 -21.50 -26.86 -4.97
C ILE A 307 -22.43 -27.44 -6.04
N VAL A 308 -21.89 -27.98 -7.14
CA VAL A 308 -22.68 -28.66 -8.19
C VAL A 308 -23.41 -29.89 -7.64
N GLU A 309 -22.76 -30.70 -6.80
CA GLU A 309 -23.38 -31.87 -6.16
C GLU A 309 -24.45 -31.47 -5.12
N GLU A 310 -24.23 -30.40 -4.37
CA GLU A 310 -25.21 -29.86 -3.43
C GLU A 310 -26.48 -29.36 -4.14
N LEU A 311 -26.32 -28.68 -5.29
CA LEU A 311 -27.44 -28.20 -6.09
C LEU A 311 -28.19 -29.35 -6.78
N LYS A 312 -27.47 -30.36 -7.28
CA LYS A 312 -28.08 -31.56 -7.89
C LYS A 312 -28.79 -32.47 -6.90
N SER A 313 -28.34 -32.51 -5.65
CA SER A 313 -28.91 -33.38 -4.61
C SER A 313 -30.11 -32.77 -3.87
N GLY A 314 -30.52 -31.54 -4.18
CA GLY A 314 -31.66 -30.87 -3.55
C GLY A 314 -31.50 -30.61 -2.05
N LYS A 315 -30.29 -30.77 -1.48
CA LYS A 315 -29.99 -30.58 -0.05
C LYS A 315 -29.67 -29.13 0.34
N GLY A 316 -30.04 -28.17 -0.50
CA GLY A 316 -29.76 -26.73 -0.35
C GLY A 316 -30.66 -25.96 0.63
N LYS A 317 -30.97 -26.51 1.80
CA LYS A 317 -31.47 -25.71 2.94
C LYS A 317 -30.70 -26.04 4.22
N ARG A 318 -29.40 -25.77 4.23
CA ARG A 318 -28.70 -25.51 5.49
C ARG A 318 -28.99 -24.08 5.89
N LYS A 319 -29.85 -23.92 6.91
CA LYS A 319 -29.99 -22.65 7.64
C LYS A 319 -28.59 -22.15 8.03
N PRO A 320 -28.35 -20.82 8.04
CA PRO A 320 -27.16 -20.26 8.65
C PRO A 320 -27.03 -20.87 10.05
N ARG A 321 -25.86 -21.43 10.36
CA ARG A 321 -25.56 -21.90 11.71
C ARG A 321 -25.67 -20.66 12.59
N ALA A 322 -26.77 -20.56 13.33
CA ALA A 322 -27.03 -19.45 14.23
C ALA A 322 -25.78 -19.24 15.09
N ALA A 323 -25.34 -17.98 15.19
CA ALA A 323 -24.39 -17.57 16.19
C ALA A 323 -24.79 -18.22 17.52
N ARG A 324 -23.89 -19.03 18.09
CA ARG A 324 -24.13 -19.60 19.42
C ARG A 324 -24.41 -18.40 20.35
N PRO A 325 -25.48 -18.44 21.15
CA PRO A 325 -25.74 -17.36 22.08
C PRO A 325 -24.55 -17.26 23.03
N GLU A 326 -24.11 -16.02 23.29
CA GLU A 326 -23.07 -15.75 24.27
C GLU A 326 -23.41 -16.46 25.60
N PRO A 327 -22.44 -17.17 26.22
CA PRO A 327 -22.71 -17.88 27.45
C PRO A 327 -22.99 -16.90 28.59
N LYS A 328 -24.07 -17.17 29.34
CA LYS A 328 -24.53 -16.44 30.54
C LYS A 328 -23.59 -16.54 31.78
N LYS A 329 -22.30 -16.86 31.61
CA LYS A 329 -21.29 -16.84 32.69
C LYS A 329 -20.25 -15.75 32.37
N PRO A 330 -19.91 -14.84 33.31
CA PRO A 330 -18.93 -13.81 33.04
C PRO A 330 -17.57 -14.44 32.74
N LEU A 331 -17.02 -14.16 31.55
CA LEU A 331 -15.69 -14.58 31.16
C LEU A 331 -14.64 -14.07 32.16
N ALA A 332 -13.53 -14.78 32.33
CA ALA A 332 -12.41 -14.27 33.12
C ALA A 332 -11.72 -13.16 32.32
N SER A 333 -11.33 -12.08 32.97
CA SER A 333 -10.77 -10.91 32.31
C SER A 333 -9.50 -10.40 32.99
N GLY A 334 -8.58 -9.92 32.16
CA GLY A 334 -7.47 -9.07 32.56
C GLY A 334 -7.67 -7.65 32.04
N TYR A 335 -7.32 -6.67 32.86
CA TYR A 335 -7.37 -5.27 32.48
C TYR A 335 -6.16 -4.90 31.62
N GLY A 336 -6.35 -4.05 30.63
CA GLY A 336 -5.24 -3.42 29.89
C GLY A 336 -4.75 -2.19 30.65
N LYS A 337 -3.81 -1.45 30.05
CA LYS A 337 -3.31 -0.19 30.60
C LYS A 337 -3.27 0.92 29.56
N VAL A 338 -3.55 2.13 30.00
CA VAL A 338 -3.10 3.36 29.35
C VAL A 338 -2.26 4.17 30.33
N ILE A 339 -1.34 4.96 29.80
CA ILE A 339 -0.60 5.95 30.58
C ILE A 339 -1.24 7.31 30.26
N LEU A 340 -1.70 7.99 31.31
CA LEU A 340 -2.24 9.34 31.17
C LEU A 340 -1.12 10.37 31.23
N PHE A 341 -0.17 10.20 32.16
CA PHE A 341 0.98 11.08 32.34
C PHE A 341 2.21 10.29 32.80
N GLY A 342 3.40 10.83 32.52
CA GLY A 342 4.68 10.28 32.98
C GLY A 342 5.42 9.42 31.96
N GLU A 343 4.96 9.37 30.70
CA GLU A 343 5.64 8.65 29.63
C GLU A 343 7.08 9.14 29.46
N HIS A 344 8.01 8.19 29.26
CA HIS A 344 9.46 8.42 29.15
C HIS A 344 10.14 9.05 30.37
N ALA A 345 9.48 9.91 31.15
CA ALA A 345 9.99 10.47 32.39
C ALA A 345 10.06 9.44 33.53
N ALA A 346 9.21 8.41 33.50
CA ALA A 346 9.16 7.32 34.47
C ALA A 346 10.53 6.66 34.75
N VAL A 347 11.35 6.46 33.71
CA VAL A 347 12.66 5.80 33.86
C VAL A 347 13.69 6.69 34.57
N TYR A 348 13.41 7.98 34.65
CA TYR A 348 14.23 9.01 35.32
C TYR A 348 13.70 9.41 36.70
N GLY A 349 12.73 8.65 37.24
CA GLY A 349 12.25 8.82 38.60
C GLY A 349 11.06 9.77 38.77
N SER A 350 10.44 10.21 37.67
CA SER A 350 9.18 10.95 37.69
C SER A 350 7.99 10.04 38.01
N HIS A 351 6.90 10.64 38.47
CA HIS A 351 5.62 9.99 38.69
C HIS A 351 4.96 9.61 37.37
N VAL A 352 4.09 8.59 37.44
CA VAL A 352 3.31 8.07 36.33
C VAL A 352 1.89 7.88 36.81
N ILE A 353 0.91 8.36 36.05
CA ILE A 353 -0.50 8.02 36.25
C ILE A 353 -0.88 7.00 35.19
N ALA A 354 -1.10 5.77 35.63
CA ALA A 354 -1.59 4.70 34.77
C ALA A 354 -3.05 4.40 35.11
N ALA A 355 -3.84 4.13 34.07
CA ALA A 355 -5.27 3.84 34.19
C ALA A 355 -5.62 2.50 33.51
N PRO A 356 -6.52 1.72 34.11
CA PRO A 356 -6.90 0.41 33.61
C PRO A 356 -7.84 0.54 32.41
N ILE A 357 -7.63 -0.26 31.37
CA ILE A 357 -8.60 -0.44 30.29
C ILE A 357 -9.48 -1.64 30.64
N PRO A 358 -10.81 -1.46 30.80
CA PRO A 358 -11.70 -2.58 31.08
C PRO A 358 -11.72 -3.58 29.93
N ILE A 359 -11.80 -4.88 30.29
CA ILE A 359 -12.05 -5.99 29.36
C ILE A 359 -11.04 -6.03 28.19
N ALA A 360 -9.75 -5.79 28.46
CA ALA A 360 -8.74 -5.82 27.40
C ALA A 360 -8.55 -7.23 26.81
N ILE A 361 -8.54 -8.25 27.67
CA ILE A 361 -8.46 -9.66 27.27
C ILE A 361 -9.41 -10.47 28.13
N GLN A 362 -10.19 -11.33 27.48
CA GLN A 362 -11.02 -12.33 28.13
C GLN A 362 -10.51 -13.73 27.82
N ALA A 363 -10.67 -14.64 28.77
CA ALA A 363 -10.33 -16.04 28.60
C ALA A 363 -11.44 -16.95 29.14
N LYS A 364 -11.55 -18.12 28.52
CA LYS A 364 -12.43 -19.21 28.89
C LYS A 364 -11.63 -20.51 28.88
N VAL A 365 -11.90 -21.36 29.86
CA VAL A 365 -11.38 -22.72 29.90
C VAL A 365 -12.57 -23.67 29.87
N GLU A 366 -12.47 -24.71 29.05
CA GLU A 366 -13.42 -25.83 28.99
C GLU A 366 -12.65 -27.15 29.08
N ASP A 367 -13.29 -28.19 29.59
CA ASP A 367 -12.72 -29.54 29.55
C ASP A 367 -12.68 -30.05 28.11
N GLU A 368 -11.63 -30.79 27.77
CA GLU A 368 -11.46 -31.42 26.47
C GLU A 368 -10.94 -32.85 26.66
N ASP A 369 -11.11 -33.70 25.65
CA ASP A 369 -10.81 -35.13 25.77
C ASP A 369 -9.31 -35.45 25.59
N ASP A 370 -8.53 -34.58 24.95
CA ASP A 370 -7.15 -34.87 24.59
C ASP A 370 -6.24 -33.63 24.52
N GLY A 371 -5.31 -33.53 25.47
CA GLY A 371 -4.29 -32.48 25.52
C GLY A 371 -4.78 -31.09 25.91
N ILE A 372 -3.90 -30.10 25.79
CA ILE A 372 -4.21 -28.69 26.05
C ILE A 372 -4.27 -27.95 24.72
N HIS A 373 -5.44 -27.45 24.34
CA HIS A 373 -5.65 -26.71 23.10
C HIS A 373 -5.79 -25.21 23.37
N LEU A 374 -4.98 -24.39 22.69
CA LEU A 374 -5.02 -22.94 22.75
C LEU A 374 -5.70 -22.38 21.50
N VAL A 375 -6.77 -21.61 21.69
CA VAL A 375 -7.54 -21.02 20.58
C VAL A 375 -7.65 -19.50 20.75
N ILE A 376 -7.18 -18.76 19.75
CA ILE A 376 -7.29 -17.30 19.67
C ILE A 376 -7.84 -16.92 18.29
N PRO A 377 -9.18 -16.93 18.10
CA PRO A 377 -9.80 -16.80 16.78
C PRO A 377 -9.40 -15.51 16.05
N ARG A 378 -9.35 -14.37 16.76
CA ARG A 378 -8.97 -13.07 16.18
C ARG A 378 -7.52 -13.01 15.69
N TRP A 379 -6.65 -13.88 16.16
CA TRP A 379 -5.25 -13.97 15.72
C TRP A 379 -5.00 -15.18 14.82
N GLY A 380 -6.04 -15.95 14.48
CA GLY A 380 -5.92 -17.16 13.66
C GLY A 380 -5.09 -18.27 14.32
N VAL A 381 -5.02 -18.30 15.66
CA VAL A 381 -4.26 -19.32 16.40
C VAL A 381 -5.21 -20.43 16.83
N GLU A 382 -4.92 -21.65 16.41
CA GLU A 382 -5.55 -22.88 16.91
C GLU A 382 -4.44 -23.94 16.98
N GLU A 383 -3.87 -24.13 18.16
CA GLU A 383 -2.69 -24.97 18.35
C GLU A 383 -2.80 -25.84 19.59
N ARG A 384 -2.20 -27.03 19.51
CA ARG A 384 -2.03 -27.94 20.64
C ARG A 384 -0.72 -27.62 21.35
N LEU A 385 -0.80 -27.35 22.65
CA LEU A 385 0.34 -27.07 23.50
C LEU A 385 1.11 -28.35 23.81
N HIS A 386 2.42 -28.31 23.60
CA HIS A 386 3.36 -29.33 24.03
C HIS A 386 4.18 -28.79 25.21
N MET A 387 3.92 -29.29 26.42
CA MET A 387 4.57 -28.83 27.65
C MET A 387 6.07 -29.16 27.67
N ASN A 388 6.87 -28.35 28.39
CA ASN A 388 8.32 -28.55 28.59
C ASN A 388 9.17 -28.54 27.30
N VAL A 389 8.71 -27.84 26.25
CA VAL A 389 9.49 -27.64 25.02
C VAL A 389 9.99 -26.20 24.98
N GLU A 390 11.19 -25.98 24.42
CA GLU A 390 11.72 -24.63 24.23
C GLU A 390 10.89 -23.88 23.16
N HIS A 391 9.91 -23.08 23.63
CA HIS A 391 9.01 -22.37 22.74
C HIS A 391 9.62 -21.07 22.22
N LYS A 392 9.49 -20.81 20.91
CA LYS A 392 9.98 -19.57 20.25
C LYS A 392 9.10 -18.34 20.52
N HIS A 393 7.84 -18.50 20.94
CA HIS A 393 6.93 -17.38 21.20
C HIS A 393 6.63 -17.23 22.71
N SER A 394 6.66 -15.99 23.18
CA SER A 394 6.52 -15.61 24.60
C SER A 394 5.19 -16.02 25.25
N ILE A 395 4.12 -16.17 24.45
CA ILE A 395 2.81 -16.62 24.92
C ILE A 395 2.85 -18.06 25.44
N TYR A 396 3.53 -18.98 24.75
CA TYR A 396 3.60 -20.38 25.15
C TYR A 396 4.48 -20.56 26.39
N GLN A 397 5.57 -19.81 26.50
CA GLN A 397 6.42 -19.80 27.70
C GLN A 397 5.64 -19.34 28.95
N SER A 398 4.82 -18.31 28.79
CA SER A 398 3.96 -17.80 29.86
C SER A 398 2.91 -18.83 30.28
N LEU A 399 2.26 -19.49 29.32
CA LEU A 399 1.27 -20.55 29.59
C LEU A 399 1.90 -21.77 30.26
N ASP A 400 3.06 -22.23 29.78
CA ASP A 400 3.79 -23.37 30.36
C ASP A 400 4.14 -23.13 31.83
N LEU A 401 4.64 -21.93 32.16
CA LEU A 401 4.90 -21.52 33.55
C LEU A 401 3.61 -21.52 34.39
N ILE A 402 2.54 -20.89 33.89
CA ILE A 402 1.27 -20.77 34.63
C ILE A 402 0.70 -22.16 34.93
N LEU A 403 0.66 -23.04 33.92
CA LEU A 403 0.13 -24.40 34.07
C LEU A 403 1.00 -25.25 35.00
N THR A 404 2.33 -25.14 34.89
CA THR A 404 3.27 -25.86 35.78
C THR A 404 3.14 -25.40 37.22
N THR A 405 3.08 -24.09 37.45
CA THR A 405 2.99 -23.52 38.80
C THR A 405 1.65 -23.85 39.47
N LEU A 406 0.57 -23.99 38.69
CA LEU A 406 -0.74 -24.41 39.18
C LEU A 406 -0.92 -25.93 39.24
N GLY A 407 0.06 -26.73 38.80
CA GLY A 407 -0.02 -28.19 38.79
C GLY A 407 -1.04 -28.76 37.80
N LEU A 408 -1.29 -28.05 36.69
CA LEU A 408 -2.32 -28.39 35.69
C LEU A 408 -1.75 -28.99 34.39
N GLN A 409 -0.45 -29.33 34.34
CA GLN A 409 0.23 -29.82 33.14
C GLN A 409 -0.34 -31.13 32.55
N ASP A 410 -0.93 -31.98 33.40
CA ASP A 410 -1.44 -33.31 33.02
C ASP A 410 -2.95 -33.31 32.74
N LYS A 411 -3.57 -32.12 32.68
CA LYS A 411 -5.00 -31.96 32.42
C LYS A 411 -5.28 -31.80 30.92
N HIS A 412 -6.52 -32.11 30.53
CA HIS A 412 -7.01 -31.93 29.17
C HIS A 412 -8.01 -30.78 29.14
N MET A 413 -7.71 -29.75 28.38
CA MET A 413 -8.50 -28.52 28.40
C MET A 413 -8.36 -27.69 27.12
N ARG A 414 -9.41 -26.96 26.81
CA ARG A 414 -9.44 -25.94 25.77
C ARG A 414 -9.39 -24.55 26.41
N ILE A 415 -8.35 -23.78 26.10
CA ILE A 415 -8.18 -22.39 26.54
C ILE A 415 -8.53 -21.47 25.36
N GLU A 416 -9.68 -20.82 25.41
CA GLU A 416 -10.10 -19.84 24.41
C GLU A 416 -9.84 -18.41 24.89
N ILE A 417 -9.15 -17.61 24.08
CA ILE A 417 -8.80 -16.22 24.38
C ILE A 417 -9.50 -15.28 23.40
N TYR A 418 -10.10 -14.25 23.96
CA TYR A 418 -10.83 -13.20 23.25
C TYR A 418 -10.11 -11.86 23.50
N PRO A 419 -9.15 -11.46 22.64
CA PRO A 419 -8.46 -10.20 22.78
C PRO A 419 -9.32 -9.07 22.21
N HIS A 420 -9.59 -8.05 23.02
CA HIS A 420 -10.29 -6.82 22.61
C HIS A 420 -9.34 -5.67 22.29
N ILE A 421 -8.06 -5.81 22.68
CA ILE A 421 -6.97 -4.93 22.25
C ILE A 421 -6.08 -5.59 21.18
N PRO A 422 -5.59 -4.84 20.18
CA PRO A 422 -4.60 -5.35 19.22
C PRO A 422 -3.25 -5.70 19.86
N ARG A 423 -2.51 -6.63 19.23
CA ARG A 423 -1.18 -7.05 19.66
C ARG A 423 -0.17 -5.90 19.59
N ALA A 424 0.79 -5.88 20.52
CA ALA A 424 1.99 -5.03 20.49
C ALA A 424 1.79 -3.50 20.46
N MET A 425 0.68 -2.97 20.98
CA MET A 425 0.39 -1.52 20.97
C MET A 425 0.72 -0.78 22.28
N GLY A 426 1.49 -1.38 23.19
CA GLY A 426 1.85 -0.76 24.48
C GLY A 426 0.73 -0.70 25.52
N LEU A 427 -0.42 -1.33 25.26
CA LEU A 427 -1.62 -1.32 26.11
C LEU A 427 -1.65 -2.41 27.20
N GLY A 428 -0.51 -3.02 27.54
CA GLY A 428 -0.41 -4.02 28.62
C GLY A 428 -0.98 -5.40 28.27
N GLY A 429 -1.00 -5.78 26.99
CA GLY A 429 -1.63 -7.02 26.53
C GLY A 429 -1.01 -8.33 27.04
N SER A 430 0.28 -8.37 27.37
CA SER A 430 0.93 -9.58 27.92
C SER A 430 0.46 -9.89 29.34
N ALA A 431 0.53 -8.90 30.23
CA ALA A 431 0.07 -9.03 31.61
C ALA A 431 -1.45 -9.27 31.68
N ALA A 432 -2.24 -8.57 30.85
CA ALA A 432 -3.69 -8.78 30.75
C ALA A 432 -4.02 -10.23 30.33
N LEU A 433 -3.23 -10.81 29.43
CA LEU A 433 -3.41 -12.18 28.97
C LEU A 433 -3.13 -13.18 30.08
N ALA A 434 -1.99 -13.04 30.76
CA ALA A 434 -1.62 -13.91 31.88
C ALA A 434 -2.70 -13.90 32.96
N VAL A 435 -3.16 -12.71 33.38
CA VAL A 435 -4.21 -12.57 34.39
C VAL A 435 -5.53 -13.19 33.93
N ALA A 436 -5.94 -12.98 32.68
CA ALA A 436 -7.18 -13.58 32.15
C ALA A 436 -7.12 -15.12 32.19
N ILE A 437 -5.99 -15.70 31.78
CA ILE A 437 -5.78 -17.15 31.79
C ILE A 437 -5.76 -17.70 33.22
N ILE A 438 -4.98 -17.10 34.14
CA ILE A 438 -4.89 -17.55 35.54
C ILE A 438 -6.29 -17.53 36.19
N ARG A 439 -7.06 -16.46 35.98
CA ARG A 439 -8.43 -16.34 36.48
C ARG A 439 -9.36 -17.38 35.84
N ALA A 440 -9.22 -17.66 34.55
CA ALA A 440 -10.04 -18.66 33.87
C ALA A 440 -9.75 -20.07 34.41
N LEU A 441 -8.47 -20.42 34.58
CA LEU A 441 -8.03 -21.68 35.19
C LEU A 441 -8.51 -21.82 36.63
N SER A 442 -8.35 -20.77 37.44
CA SER A 442 -8.81 -20.77 38.84
C SER A 442 -10.32 -20.96 38.95
N ARG A 443 -11.12 -20.34 38.06
CA ARG A 443 -12.58 -20.52 38.04
C ARG A 443 -12.99 -21.91 37.59
N HIS A 444 -12.31 -22.46 36.58
CA HIS A 444 -12.64 -23.78 36.02
C HIS A 444 -12.28 -24.91 36.97
N TYR A 445 -11.06 -24.90 37.51
CA TYR A 445 -10.56 -25.92 38.45
C TYR A 445 -10.86 -25.63 39.92
N ARG A 446 -11.57 -24.54 40.23
CA ARG A 446 -11.94 -24.11 41.60
C ARG A 446 -10.74 -24.04 42.54
N LEU A 447 -9.69 -23.36 42.08
CA LEU A 447 -8.44 -23.19 42.83
C LEU A 447 -8.51 -22.08 43.89
N ASP A 448 -9.60 -21.29 43.90
CA ASP A 448 -9.87 -20.20 44.85
C ASP A 448 -8.70 -19.22 45.05
N LEU A 449 -7.95 -18.93 43.98
CA LEU A 449 -6.83 -17.99 44.02
C LEU A 449 -7.31 -16.57 44.37
N SER A 450 -6.62 -15.96 45.33
CA SER A 450 -6.76 -14.54 45.65
C SER A 450 -6.16 -13.65 44.56
N ASP A 451 -6.60 -12.39 44.47
CA ASP A 451 -6.01 -11.43 43.53
C ASP A 451 -4.50 -11.22 43.78
N GLU A 452 -4.03 -11.36 45.03
CA GLU A 452 -2.61 -11.30 45.36
C GLU A 452 -1.82 -12.44 44.72
N GLU A 453 -2.37 -13.67 44.76
CA GLU A 453 -1.75 -14.84 44.11
C GLU A 453 -1.79 -14.72 42.58
N VAL A 454 -2.91 -14.23 42.02
CA VAL A 454 -3.02 -13.95 40.58
C VAL A 454 -1.98 -12.91 40.15
N ASN A 455 -1.82 -11.84 40.91
CA ASN A 455 -0.83 -10.80 40.66
C ASN A 455 0.61 -11.33 40.71
N ARG A 456 0.93 -12.16 41.72
CA ARG A 456 2.24 -12.78 41.89
C ARG A 456 2.58 -13.68 40.71
N LEU A 457 1.65 -14.54 40.28
CA LEU A 457 1.84 -15.43 39.13
C LEU A 457 2.01 -14.65 37.82
N ALA A 458 1.20 -13.61 37.61
CA ALA A 458 1.34 -12.73 36.46
C ALA A 458 2.69 -11.97 36.47
N PHE A 459 3.18 -11.57 37.64
CA PHE A 459 4.50 -10.94 37.78
C PHE A 459 5.65 -11.88 37.42
N GLU A 460 5.61 -13.14 37.87
CA GLU A 460 6.60 -14.15 37.51
C GLU A 460 6.57 -14.42 35.99
N SER A 461 5.39 -14.48 35.37
CA SER A 461 5.25 -14.59 33.92
C SER A 461 5.91 -13.41 33.19
N GLU A 462 5.70 -12.18 33.67
CA GLU A 462 6.30 -10.97 33.09
C GLU A 462 7.83 -10.91 33.26
N LYS A 463 8.39 -11.47 34.34
CA LYS A 463 9.85 -11.60 34.52
C LYS A 463 10.48 -12.47 33.43
N ILE A 464 9.83 -13.56 33.04
CA ILE A 464 10.35 -14.43 31.97
C ILE A 464 10.31 -13.70 30.63
N VAL A 465 9.23 -12.99 30.33
CA VAL A 465 9.03 -12.33 29.03
C VAL A 465 9.87 -11.06 28.87
N HIS A 466 10.00 -10.24 29.92
CA HIS A 466 10.61 -8.91 29.86
C HIS A 466 11.86 -8.72 30.73
N GLY A 467 12.27 -9.75 31.49
CA GLY A 467 13.47 -9.77 32.33
C GLY A 467 13.34 -8.95 33.61
N THR A 468 13.16 -7.63 33.49
CA THR A 468 13.09 -6.68 34.63
C THR A 468 11.78 -5.88 34.62
N PRO A 469 10.63 -6.51 34.93
CA PRO A 469 9.33 -5.83 34.93
C PRO A 469 9.24 -4.80 36.06
N SER A 470 8.55 -3.68 35.79
CA SER A 470 8.33 -2.59 36.78
C SER A 470 7.27 -2.93 37.83
N GLY A 471 6.51 -4.01 37.63
CA GLY A 471 5.40 -4.41 38.51
C GLY A 471 4.09 -3.66 38.26
N ILE A 472 4.07 -2.64 37.38
CA ILE A 472 2.85 -1.87 37.08
C ILE A 472 1.87 -2.72 36.27
N ASP A 473 2.37 -3.47 35.29
CA ASP A 473 1.54 -4.09 34.26
C ASP A 473 0.69 -5.22 34.81
N ASN A 474 1.28 -6.12 35.61
CA ASN A 474 0.57 -7.17 36.33
C ASN A 474 -0.38 -6.58 37.40
N THR A 475 0.03 -5.53 38.11
CA THR A 475 -0.79 -4.89 39.16
C THR A 475 -2.03 -4.24 38.54
N MET A 476 -1.87 -3.53 37.44
CA MET A 476 -2.99 -2.96 36.70
C MET A 476 -3.90 -4.03 36.13
N ALA A 477 -3.31 -5.06 35.50
CA ALA A 477 -4.04 -6.16 34.88
C ALA A 477 -4.89 -6.95 35.89
N THR A 478 -4.39 -7.12 37.12
CA THR A 478 -5.11 -7.78 38.20
C THR A 478 -6.18 -6.86 38.82
N TYR A 479 -5.77 -5.74 39.41
CA TYR A 479 -6.66 -4.99 40.30
C TYR A 479 -7.59 -4.02 39.57
N GLY A 480 -7.26 -3.61 38.34
CA GLY A 480 -8.12 -2.73 37.55
C GLY A 480 -8.38 -1.37 38.20
N ARG A 481 -7.39 -0.80 38.90
CA ARG A 481 -7.48 0.52 39.56
C ARG A 481 -6.49 1.50 38.95
N PHE A 482 -6.77 2.79 39.09
CA PHE A 482 -5.79 3.82 38.78
C PHE A 482 -4.63 3.74 39.77
N ILE A 483 -3.41 3.90 39.26
CA ILE A 483 -2.19 3.82 40.07
C ILE A 483 -1.31 5.03 39.79
N LEU A 484 -0.92 5.71 40.86
CA LEU A 484 0.23 6.60 40.87
C LEU A 484 1.47 5.74 41.12
N PHE A 485 2.34 5.66 40.12
CA PHE A 485 3.60 4.92 40.21
C PHE A 485 4.79 5.88 40.21
N ARG A 486 5.81 5.58 41.01
CA ARG A 486 7.13 6.19 40.87
C ARG A 486 8.21 5.14 41.07
N LYS A 487 9.16 5.09 40.14
CA LYS A 487 10.32 4.20 40.25
C LYS A 487 11.17 4.60 41.46
N GLY A 488 11.51 3.63 42.31
CA GLY A 488 12.30 3.78 43.52
C GLY A 488 12.61 2.42 44.12
N ASP A 489 13.30 2.39 45.25
CA ASP A 489 13.52 1.19 46.06
C ASP A 489 13.13 1.46 47.53
N PRO A 490 11.93 1.02 47.98
CA PRO A 490 10.88 0.35 47.20
C PRO A 490 10.16 1.31 46.21
N PRO A 491 9.53 0.80 45.14
CA PRO A 491 8.75 1.62 44.22
C PRO A 491 7.49 2.15 44.91
N LEU A 492 7.11 3.39 44.59
CA LEU A 492 5.82 3.94 45.02
C LEU A 492 4.73 3.37 44.13
N MET A 493 3.71 2.76 44.73
CA MET A 493 2.48 2.32 44.07
C MET A 493 1.29 2.71 44.95
N GLN A 494 0.60 3.79 44.58
CA GLN A 494 -0.54 4.29 45.33
C GLN A 494 -1.82 4.24 44.47
N PRO A 495 -2.90 3.59 44.94
CA PRO A 495 -4.19 3.67 44.28
C PRO A 495 -4.70 5.10 44.23
N ILE A 496 -5.29 5.51 43.10
CA ILE A 496 -5.94 6.81 42.95
C ILE A 496 -7.45 6.57 42.96
N GLU A 497 -8.16 7.27 43.83
CA GLU A 497 -9.62 7.31 43.82
C GLU A 497 -10.10 8.22 42.70
N VAL A 498 -10.97 7.68 41.84
CA VAL A 498 -11.58 8.42 40.74
C VAL A 498 -13.08 8.54 41.03
N PRO A 499 -13.63 9.76 41.24
CA PRO A 499 -15.02 9.92 41.70
C PRO A 499 -16.08 9.33 40.76
N LYS A 500 -15.83 9.33 39.46
CA LYS A 500 -16.72 8.81 38.42
C LYS A 500 -15.91 8.26 37.23
N PRO A 501 -16.47 7.39 36.40
CA PRO A 501 -15.82 6.97 35.16
C PRO A 501 -15.49 8.15 34.24
N ILE A 502 -14.33 8.10 33.60
CA ILE A 502 -13.83 9.13 32.68
C ILE A 502 -13.98 8.61 31.24
N PRO A 503 -14.80 9.26 30.39
CA PRO A 503 -14.96 8.87 28.98
C PRO A 503 -13.68 9.11 28.17
N ILE A 504 -13.21 8.08 27.46
CA ILE A 504 -12.02 8.16 26.62
C ILE A 504 -12.21 7.44 25.28
N VAL A 505 -11.38 7.81 24.31
CA VAL A 505 -11.20 7.07 23.05
C VAL A 505 -9.74 6.68 22.92
N ILE A 506 -9.49 5.43 22.57
CA ILE A 506 -8.16 4.91 22.26
C ILE A 506 -8.04 4.78 20.75
N GLY A 507 -7.22 5.63 20.14
CA GLY A 507 -6.87 5.58 18.72
C GLY A 507 -5.64 4.71 18.50
N ILE A 508 -5.66 3.89 17.46
CA ILE A 508 -4.63 2.89 17.18
C ILE A 508 -4.10 3.13 15.77
N THR A 509 -2.81 3.49 15.69
CA THR A 509 -2.13 3.89 14.44
C THR A 509 -1.98 2.75 13.44
N GLY A 510 -1.95 1.50 13.90
CA GLY A 510 -1.59 0.33 13.08
C GLY A 510 -0.08 0.18 12.84
N VAL A 511 0.73 1.13 13.32
CA VAL A 511 2.20 1.07 13.28
C VAL A 511 2.71 0.47 14.59
N GLU A 512 3.54 -0.57 14.50
CA GLU A 512 4.09 -1.22 15.69
C GLU A 512 5.10 -0.31 16.41
N SER A 513 4.89 -0.11 17.71
CA SER A 513 5.75 0.73 18.55
C SER A 513 7.01 -0.03 18.99
N LEU A 514 8.19 0.44 18.61
CA LEU A 514 9.47 -0.04 19.13
C LEU A 514 9.86 0.72 20.41
N THR A 515 9.14 0.49 21.52
CA THR A 515 9.33 1.19 22.80
C THR A 515 10.79 1.24 23.26
N ALA A 516 11.51 0.11 23.14
CA ALA A 516 12.92 0.04 23.52
C ALA A 516 13.81 0.99 22.69
N LYS A 517 13.52 1.13 21.38
CA LYS A 517 14.22 2.05 20.48
C LYS A 517 13.93 3.50 20.85
N MET A 518 12.68 3.83 21.15
CA MET A 518 12.29 5.18 21.56
C MET A 518 12.97 5.58 22.88
N VAL A 519 12.97 4.70 23.87
CA VAL A 519 13.67 4.92 25.15
C VAL A 519 15.19 5.07 24.95
N ALA A 520 15.80 4.27 24.06
CA ALA A 520 17.22 4.39 23.73
C ALA A 520 17.54 5.73 23.04
N ASN A 521 16.68 6.18 22.12
CA ASN A 521 16.84 7.47 21.45
C ASN A 521 16.77 8.64 22.45
N VAL A 522 15.77 8.63 23.34
CA VAL A 522 15.64 9.66 24.40
C VAL A 522 16.85 9.65 25.32
N ARG A 523 17.36 8.46 25.70
CA ARG A 523 18.59 8.34 26.51
C ARG A 523 19.79 8.96 25.81
N ALA A 524 20.02 8.62 24.55
CA ALA A 524 21.13 9.16 23.76
C ALA A 524 21.01 10.67 23.55
N ALA A 525 19.80 11.19 23.40
CA ALA A 525 19.56 12.63 23.25
C ALA A 525 19.77 13.39 24.58
N ARG A 526 19.35 12.81 25.72
CA ARG A 526 19.64 13.33 27.06
C ARG A 526 21.14 13.38 27.34
N GLU A 527 21.90 12.34 26.98
CA GLU A 527 23.36 12.30 27.17
C GLU A 527 24.06 13.47 26.46
N LYS A 528 23.53 13.92 25.31
CA LYS A 528 24.04 15.10 24.60
C LYS A 528 23.66 16.42 25.26
N ASN A 529 22.45 16.51 25.83
CA ASN A 529 21.90 17.75 26.40
C ASN A 529 21.18 17.51 27.74
N PRO A 530 21.89 17.15 28.81
CA PRO A 530 21.27 16.67 30.05
C PRO A 530 20.37 17.72 30.72
N THR A 531 20.82 18.96 30.82
CA THR A 531 20.06 20.05 31.47
C THR A 531 18.72 20.32 30.78
N MET A 532 18.65 20.23 29.45
CA MET A 532 17.42 20.49 28.70
C MET A 532 16.42 19.36 28.91
N TYR A 533 16.85 18.11 28.77
CA TYR A 533 15.99 16.94 28.94
C TYR A 533 15.53 16.76 30.38
N ASP A 534 16.39 17.05 31.36
CA ASP A 534 16.02 16.99 32.78
C ASP A 534 14.93 18.01 33.13
N ARG A 535 14.95 19.21 32.53
CA ARG A 535 13.84 20.17 32.67
C ARG A 535 12.55 19.64 32.07
N ILE A 536 12.60 19.02 30.88
CA ILE A 536 11.41 18.41 30.26
C ILE A 536 10.83 17.33 31.19
N PHE A 537 11.66 16.46 31.78
CA PHE A 537 11.19 15.43 32.70
C PHE A 537 10.61 16.01 34.01
N GLN A 538 11.16 17.11 34.51
CA GLN A 538 10.61 17.84 35.66
C GLN A 538 9.25 18.45 35.34
N GLU A 539 9.08 19.03 34.15
CA GLU A 539 7.78 19.56 33.71
C GLU A 539 6.75 18.44 33.53
N ILE A 540 7.13 17.32 32.91
CA ILE A 540 6.25 16.13 32.82
C ILE A 540 5.85 15.64 34.22
N ASP A 541 6.77 15.63 35.18
CA ASP A 541 6.48 15.24 36.57
C ASP A 541 5.49 16.21 37.24
N SER A 542 5.68 17.52 37.05
CA SER A 542 4.78 18.54 37.58
C SER A 542 3.37 18.42 36.99
N LEU A 543 3.27 18.27 35.66
CA LEU A 543 1.99 18.00 34.98
C LEU A 543 1.33 16.72 35.47
N THR A 544 2.12 15.68 35.78
CA THR A 544 1.61 14.43 36.35
C THR A 544 0.95 14.69 37.70
N LEU A 545 1.59 15.43 38.60
CA LEU A 545 1.03 15.74 39.91
C LEU A 545 -0.17 16.70 39.84
N GLU A 546 -0.20 17.60 38.87
CA GLU A 546 -1.39 18.41 38.58
C GLU A 546 -2.54 17.57 38.01
N GLY A 547 -2.23 16.64 37.11
CA GLY A 547 -3.18 15.69 36.53
C GLY A 547 -3.82 14.82 37.61
N LEU A 548 -3.05 14.40 38.62
CA LEU A 548 -3.57 13.69 39.80
C LEU A 548 -4.65 14.51 40.52
N LYS A 549 -4.39 15.81 40.77
CA LYS A 549 -5.34 16.71 41.43
C LYS A 549 -6.60 16.92 40.57
N ALA A 550 -6.43 17.04 39.25
CA ALA A 550 -7.55 17.18 38.32
C ALA A 550 -8.45 15.94 38.31
N ILE A 551 -7.86 14.74 38.30
CA ILE A 551 -8.59 13.46 38.40
C ILE A 551 -9.36 13.38 39.72
N GLN A 552 -8.72 13.69 40.86
CA GLN A 552 -9.35 13.64 42.18
C GLN A 552 -10.52 14.63 42.33
N LYS A 553 -10.43 15.79 41.68
CA LYS A 553 -11.50 16.80 41.66
C LYS A 553 -12.55 16.57 40.56
N TYR A 554 -12.33 15.58 39.70
CA TYR A 554 -13.13 15.32 38.50
C TYR A 554 -13.22 16.54 37.55
N ASP A 555 -12.12 17.28 37.44
CA ASP A 555 -11.99 18.44 36.53
C ASP A 555 -11.45 17.97 35.17
N LEU A 556 -12.36 17.53 34.30
CA LEU A 556 -12.01 16.96 33.00
C LEU A 556 -11.46 17.99 32.02
N GLU A 557 -11.90 19.25 32.10
CA GLU A 557 -11.37 20.33 31.26
C GLU A 557 -9.89 20.58 31.59
N ARG A 558 -9.57 20.76 32.88
CA ARG A 558 -8.18 20.91 33.31
C ARG A 558 -7.34 19.70 32.97
N LEU A 559 -7.88 18.49 33.13
CA LEU A 559 -7.19 17.25 32.77
C LEU A 559 -6.85 17.21 31.26
N GLY A 560 -7.80 17.62 30.40
CA GLY A 560 -7.63 17.69 28.96
C GLY A 560 -6.54 18.68 28.55
N ASP A 561 -6.54 19.88 29.13
CA ASP A 561 -5.49 20.88 28.92
C ASP A 561 -4.10 20.35 29.27
N LEU A 562 -3.98 19.71 30.44
CA LEU A 562 -2.72 19.10 30.90
C LEU A 562 -2.27 17.99 29.95
N MET A 563 -3.18 17.17 29.43
CA MET A 563 -2.86 16.14 28.42
C MET A 563 -2.31 16.76 27.13
N ASN A 564 -2.88 17.88 26.68
CA ASN A 564 -2.43 18.57 25.47
C ASN A 564 -1.02 19.17 25.65
N ILE A 565 -0.74 19.77 26.80
CA ILE A 565 0.61 20.28 27.13
C ILE A 565 1.61 19.12 27.20
N ASN A 566 1.23 18.01 27.86
CA ASN A 566 2.08 16.83 27.97
C ASN A 566 2.44 16.27 26.57
N GLN A 567 1.49 16.24 25.62
CA GLN A 567 1.82 15.86 24.23
C GLN A 567 2.88 16.77 23.60
N GLY A 568 2.83 18.07 23.85
CA GLY A 568 3.85 19.02 23.40
C GLY A 568 5.24 18.67 23.93
N LEU A 569 5.34 18.28 25.20
CA LEU A 569 6.59 17.81 25.82
C LEU A 569 7.06 16.47 25.22
N LEU A 570 6.15 15.54 24.94
CA LEU A 570 6.47 14.28 24.29
C LEU A 570 6.94 14.49 22.84
N ASN A 571 6.39 15.47 22.13
CA ASN A 571 6.91 15.92 20.83
C ASN A 571 8.33 16.49 20.95
N ALA A 572 8.62 17.27 22.00
CA ALA A 572 9.97 17.78 22.26
C ALA A 572 10.98 16.66 22.55
N LEU A 573 10.54 15.54 23.12
CA LEU A 573 11.35 14.33 23.30
C LEU A 573 11.51 13.51 22.01
N GLN A 574 10.86 13.89 20.90
CA GLN A 574 10.88 13.20 19.61
C GLN A 574 10.39 11.74 19.68
N VAL A 575 9.38 11.50 20.51
CA VAL A 575 8.79 10.16 20.68
C VAL A 575 7.44 10.00 19.98
N SER A 576 6.91 11.04 19.31
CA SER A 576 5.69 10.91 18.51
C SER A 576 5.96 10.47 17.07
N SER A 577 4.90 10.21 16.30
CA SER A 577 4.96 9.89 14.87
C SER A 577 3.87 10.64 14.12
N TRP A 578 3.97 10.69 12.79
CA TRP A 578 2.95 11.33 11.95
C TRP A 578 1.54 10.80 12.25
N GLU A 579 1.38 9.48 12.34
CA GLU A 579 0.10 8.81 12.57
C GLU A 579 -0.47 9.13 13.96
N LEU A 580 0.39 9.26 14.97
CA LEU A 580 -0.02 9.70 16.30
C LEU A 580 -0.51 11.14 16.28
N GLU A 581 0.24 12.05 15.64
CA GLU A 581 -0.14 13.46 15.55
C GLU A 581 -1.44 13.65 14.75
N GLU A 582 -1.62 12.92 13.65
CA GLU A 582 -2.85 12.94 12.87
C GLU A 582 -4.06 12.48 13.70
N LEU A 583 -3.95 11.36 14.43
CA LEU A 583 -5.01 10.89 15.32
C LEU A 583 -5.34 11.90 16.42
N ILE A 584 -4.32 12.53 17.02
CA ILE A 584 -4.47 13.54 18.08
C ILE A 584 -5.17 14.77 17.53
N GLU A 585 -4.81 15.21 16.32
CA GLU A 585 -5.45 16.33 15.65
C GLU A 585 -6.92 16.03 15.32
N ILE A 586 -7.22 14.84 14.78
CA ILE A 586 -8.59 14.38 14.52
C ILE A 586 -9.41 14.40 15.80
N ALA A 587 -8.88 13.87 16.90
CA ALA A 587 -9.58 13.83 18.18
C ALA A 587 -9.94 15.24 18.68
N ARG A 588 -8.96 16.15 18.70
CA ARG A 588 -9.15 17.53 19.15
C ARG A 588 -10.13 18.29 18.26
N LYS A 589 -10.03 18.17 16.93
CA LYS A 589 -10.97 18.79 15.97
C LYS A 589 -12.40 18.27 16.10
N THR A 590 -12.56 17.06 16.62
CA THR A 590 -13.87 16.40 16.78
C THR A 590 -14.45 16.58 18.19
N GLY A 591 -13.80 17.37 19.05
CA GLY A 591 -14.34 17.78 20.35
C GLY A 591 -13.75 17.07 21.58
N ALA A 592 -12.66 16.31 21.44
CA ALA A 592 -11.93 15.82 22.60
C ALA A 592 -11.33 16.98 23.41
N LEU A 593 -11.48 16.96 24.75
CA LEU A 593 -10.93 17.94 25.67
C LEU A 593 -9.40 17.92 25.66
N GLY A 594 -8.81 16.73 25.55
CA GLY A 594 -7.38 16.57 25.40
C GLY A 594 -7.03 15.25 24.74
N ALA A 595 -5.91 15.22 24.01
CA ALA A 595 -5.45 14.02 23.34
C ALA A 595 -3.92 13.96 23.31
N LYS A 596 -3.37 12.77 23.52
CA LYS A 596 -1.93 12.53 23.51
C LYS A 596 -1.60 11.07 23.22
N LEU A 597 -0.35 10.78 22.86
CA LEU A 597 0.12 9.40 22.75
C LEU A 597 0.06 8.70 24.11
N THR A 598 -0.04 7.37 24.12
CA THR A 598 0.07 6.56 25.34
C THR A 598 1.11 5.44 25.13
N GLY A 599 1.98 5.24 26.11
CA GLY A 599 3.02 4.21 26.05
C GLY A 599 4.34 4.71 25.46
N GLY A 600 4.97 3.88 24.62
CA GLY A 600 6.35 4.06 24.16
C GLY A 600 6.57 5.10 23.05
N GLY A 601 5.53 5.43 22.28
CA GLY A 601 5.62 6.34 21.14
C GLY A 601 6.23 5.72 19.87
N GLY A 602 6.35 6.51 18.80
CA GLY A 602 6.85 6.07 17.49
C GLY A 602 5.87 5.18 16.70
N GLY A 603 4.57 5.36 16.95
CA GLY A 603 3.48 4.48 16.53
C GLY A 603 2.63 4.07 17.73
N GLY A 604 2.01 2.90 17.69
CA GLY A 604 1.22 2.39 18.81
C GLY A 604 -0.14 3.07 18.91
N ALA A 605 -0.46 3.57 20.12
CA ALA A 605 -1.78 4.10 20.44
C ALA A 605 -1.72 5.51 21.02
N MET A 606 -2.83 6.22 20.88
CA MET A 606 -3.12 7.50 21.52
C MET A 606 -4.39 7.38 22.37
N ILE A 607 -4.53 8.29 23.31
CA ILE A 607 -5.69 8.43 24.17
C ILE A 607 -6.27 9.84 24.02
N ALA A 608 -7.59 9.92 23.85
CA ALA A 608 -8.36 11.13 23.81
C ALA A 608 -9.37 11.17 24.95
N LEU A 609 -9.33 12.22 25.77
CA LEU A 609 -10.30 12.51 26.81
C LEU A 609 -11.51 13.20 26.19
N CYS A 610 -12.70 12.64 26.42
CA CYS A 610 -13.95 13.18 25.89
C CYS A 610 -14.82 13.73 27.04
N PRO A 611 -15.61 14.79 26.80
CA PRO A 611 -16.52 15.32 27.82
C PRO A 611 -17.66 14.34 28.14
N ASP A 612 -18.07 13.53 27.16
CA ASP A 612 -19.15 12.56 27.24
C ASP A 612 -18.95 11.41 26.23
N GLU A 613 -19.80 10.39 26.33
CA GLU A 613 -19.77 9.20 25.46
C GLU A 613 -20.19 9.50 24.01
N GLU A 614 -21.12 10.44 23.80
CA GLU A 614 -21.57 10.84 22.46
C GLU A 614 -20.42 11.46 21.64
N THR A 615 -19.62 12.31 22.29
CA THR A 615 -18.41 12.89 21.71
C THR A 615 -17.36 11.81 21.46
N GLY A 616 -17.24 10.83 22.37
CA GLY A 616 -16.38 9.66 22.18
C GLY A 616 -16.71 8.89 20.90
N GLU A 617 -17.99 8.62 20.64
CA GLU A 617 -18.44 7.94 19.42
C GLU A 617 -18.13 8.77 18.15
N LYS A 618 -18.33 10.09 18.20
CA LYS A 618 -17.98 10.99 17.07
C LYS A 618 -16.49 10.97 16.77
N VAL A 619 -15.64 11.05 17.80
CA VAL A 619 -14.19 10.98 17.69
C VAL A 619 -13.76 9.64 17.10
N ALA A 620 -14.30 8.52 17.61
CA ALA A 620 -13.98 7.19 17.11
C ALA A 620 -14.39 7.01 15.64
N ALA A 621 -15.59 7.48 15.26
CA ALA A 621 -16.05 7.44 13.87
C ALA A 621 -15.16 8.30 12.95
N ALA A 622 -14.67 9.45 13.42
CA ALA A 622 -13.74 10.29 12.65
C ALA A 622 -12.40 9.61 12.42
N MET A 623 -11.83 8.95 13.45
CA MET A 623 -10.61 8.16 13.33
C MET A 623 -10.79 6.98 12.36
N GLN A 624 -11.93 6.29 12.42
CA GLN A 624 -12.24 5.18 11.51
C GLN A 624 -12.37 5.64 10.05
N ARG A 625 -12.98 6.80 9.80
CA ARG A 625 -13.03 7.41 8.45
C ARG A 625 -11.64 7.76 7.91
N ALA A 626 -10.70 8.13 8.79
CA ALA A 626 -9.31 8.38 8.43
C ALA A 626 -8.49 7.09 8.24
N GLY A 627 -9.09 5.90 8.39
CA GLY A 627 -8.43 4.61 8.18
C GLY A 627 -7.80 4.00 9.42
N TYR A 628 -7.96 4.61 10.60
CA TYR A 628 -7.42 4.12 11.85
C TYR A 628 -8.42 3.24 12.62
N ARG A 629 -7.93 2.45 13.58
CA ARG A 629 -8.82 1.75 14.52
C ARG A 629 -9.03 2.63 15.75
N ALA A 630 -10.25 2.66 16.27
CA ALA A 630 -10.59 3.40 17.47
C ALA A 630 -11.49 2.57 18.38
N MET A 631 -11.34 2.75 19.69
CA MET A 631 -12.14 2.09 20.72
C MET A 631 -12.64 3.14 21.72
N VAL A 632 -13.96 3.25 21.86
CA VAL A 632 -14.61 4.06 22.90
C VAL A 632 -14.63 3.24 24.18
N THR A 633 -14.24 3.84 25.30
CA THR A 633 -14.28 3.18 26.61
C THR A 633 -14.34 4.21 27.74
N GLN A 634 -14.46 3.74 28.98
CA GLN A 634 -14.39 4.57 30.17
C GLN A 634 -13.32 4.01 31.11
N ILE A 635 -12.58 4.92 31.75
CA ILE A 635 -11.54 4.56 32.72
C ILE A 635 -11.92 5.10 34.10
N GLY A 636 -11.84 4.25 35.11
CA GLY A 636 -12.20 4.59 36.49
C GLY A 636 -13.67 4.28 36.75
N GLY A 637 -14.02 4.04 38.02
CA GLY A 637 -15.32 3.49 38.42
C GLY A 637 -15.15 2.40 39.46
#